data_AF-A0ABD5T5I1-F1
#
_entry.id   AF-A0ABD5T5I1-F1
#
_cell.length_a   1.000
_cell.length_b   1.000
_cell.length_c   1.000
_cell.angle_alpha   90.00
_cell.angle_beta   90.00
_cell.angle_gamma   90.00
#
_symmetry.space_group_name_H-M   'P 1'
#
loop_
_entity.id
_entity.type
_entity.pdbx_description
1 polymer ?
#
loop_
_entity_poly.entity_id
_entity_poly.type
_entity_poly.pdbx_seq_one_letter_code
_entity_poly.pdbx_strand_id
1 'polypeptide(L)'
;VDEIDEKREAYLDVGTATVDGYEPPIRESDAVFVKGALGVFEDERFADGTVGVLEAIAETDCFSVVGGGDTSRAIEMYGLDEDDFSHVSIAGGAYIRALTGEPLPAVEALEAAANRR
;
A
#
# COMPACT_ATOMS: atom_id res chain seq x y z
N VAL A 1 -8.03 19.28 -10.39
CA VAL A 1 -7.14 18.97 -11.55
C VAL A 1 -7.39 19.95 -12.70
N ASP A 2 -8.54 20.62 -12.71
CA ASP A 2 -8.95 21.59 -13.74
C ASP A 2 -8.08 22.85 -13.85
N GLU A 3 -7.15 23.08 -12.90
CA GLU A 3 -6.18 24.19 -12.92
C GLU A 3 -4.81 23.80 -13.49
N ILE A 4 -4.62 22.53 -13.90
CA ILE A 4 -3.35 22.05 -14.46
C ILE A 4 -3.47 21.96 -15.99
N ASP A 5 -3.06 23.04 -16.67
CA ASP A 5 -3.07 23.09 -18.14
C ASP A 5 -1.89 22.30 -18.76
N GLU A 6 -0.72 22.27 -18.12
CA GLU A 6 0.47 21.54 -18.60
C GLU A 6 1.35 21.04 -17.42
N LYS A 7 1.97 19.85 -17.57
CA LYS A 7 2.98 19.33 -16.61
C LYS A 7 4.33 20.04 -16.76
N ARG A 8 4.38 21.31 -16.35
CA ARG A 8 5.62 22.11 -16.32
C ARG A 8 6.46 21.89 -15.07
N GLU A 9 5.85 21.42 -14.01
CA GLU A 9 6.49 21.12 -12.72
C GLU A 9 6.27 19.65 -12.34
N ALA A 10 7.19 19.13 -11.52
CA ALA A 10 7.09 17.78 -11.00
C ALA A 10 6.11 17.74 -9.82
N TYR A 11 5.14 16.84 -9.87
CA TYR A 11 4.25 16.55 -8.75
C TYR A 11 4.85 15.38 -7.98
N LEU A 12 5.35 15.69 -6.78
CA LEU A 12 6.19 14.77 -6.01
C LEU A 12 5.44 14.10 -4.86
N ASP A 13 4.25 14.60 -4.51
CA ASP A 13 3.35 13.98 -3.52
C ASP A 13 1.90 14.36 -3.81
N VAL A 14 0.96 13.66 -3.18
CA VAL A 14 -0.43 14.10 -3.08
C VAL A 14 -0.58 15.18 -2.01
N GLY A 15 -1.58 16.05 -2.15
CA GLY A 15 -1.89 17.04 -1.12
C GLY A 15 -2.72 16.47 0.02
N THR A 16 -2.73 17.15 1.17
CA THR A 16 -3.50 16.75 2.37
C THR A 16 -4.97 16.51 2.08
N ALA A 17 -5.61 17.34 1.26
CA ALA A 17 -7.01 17.16 0.87
C ALA A 17 -7.28 15.81 0.16
N THR A 18 -6.27 15.24 -0.51
CA THR A 18 -6.38 13.89 -1.11
C THR A 18 -6.29 12.82 -0.02
N VAL A 19 -5.41 12.99 0.97
CA VAL A 19 -5.29 12.09 2.13
C VAL A 19 -6.59 12.08 2.93
N ASP A 20 -7.12 13.27 3.24
CA ASP A 20 -8.43 13.44 3.90
C ASP A 20 -9.56 12.76 3.11
N GLY A 21 -9.42 12.69 1.78
CA GLY A 21 -10.36 12.00 0.91
C GLY A 21 -10.26 10.47 0.97
N TYR A 22 -9.08 9.92 1.30
CA TYR A 22 -8.88 8.48 1.47
C TYR A 22 -9.29 7.97 2.85
N GLU A 23 -9.21 8.81 3.88
CA GLU A 23 -9.48 8.41 5.25
C GLU A 23 -10.92 7.85 5.46
N PRO A 24 -12.01 8.45 4.95
CA PRO A 24 -13.35 7.87 5.08
C PRO A 24 -13.50 6.47 4.45
N PRO A 25 -13.16 6.22 3.16
CA PRO A 25 -13.31 4.89 2.60
C PRO A 25 -12.37 3.87 3.26
N ILE A 26 -11.20 4.27 3.76
CA ILE A 26 -10.33 3.38 4.55
C ILE A 26 -11.05 2.94 5.83
N ARG A 27 -11.56 3.90 6.62
CA ARG A 27 -12.25 3.61 7.90
C ARG A 27 -13.52 2.78 7.75
N GLU A 28 -14.18 2.87 6.60
CA GLU A 28 -15.40 2.10 6.29
C GLU A 28 -15.09 0.72 5.69
N SER A 29 -13.83 0.41 5.39
CA SER A 29 -13.44 -0.85 4.72
C SER A 29 -13.19 -1.97 5.73
N ASP A 30 -13.80 -3.14 5.48
CA ASP A 30 -13.47 -4.37 6.21
C ASP A 30 -12.06 -4.90 5.88
N ALA A 31 -11.54 -4.56 4.70
CA ALA A 31 -10.22 -4.96 4.24
C ALA A 31 -9.57 -3.91 3.34
N VAL A 32 -8.28 -3.65 3.54
CA VAL A 32 -7.48 -2.68 2.78
C VAL A 32 -6.22 -3.34 2.22
N PHE A 33 -5.95 -3.11 0.93
CA PHE A 33 -4.76 -3.61 0.26
C PHE A 33 -3.98 -2.43 -0.32
N VAL A 34 -2.73 -2.23 0.12
CA VAL A 34 -1.86 -1.15 -0.38
C VAL A 34 -0.62 -1.72 -1.05
N LYS A 35 -0.30 -1.16 -2.21
CA LYS A 35 0.98 -1.36 -2.88
C LYS A 35 1.57 -0.06 -3.39
N GLY A 36 2.76 0.28 -2.89
CA GLY A 36 3.52 1.46 -3.30
C GLY A 36 3.35 2.67 -2.38
N ALA A 37 3.94 3.78 -2.81
CA ALA A 37 3.86 5.09 -2.16
C ALA A 37 3.04 6.06 -3.02
N LEU A 38 2.53 7.12 -2.39
CA LEU A 38 1.75 8.17 -3.06
C LEU A 38 2.62 9.33 -3.56
N GLY A 39 3.88 9.38 -3.10
CA GLY A 39 4.85 10.41 -3.44
C GLY A 39 6.29 9.91 -3.33
N VAL A 40 7.24 10.85 -3.43
CA VAL A 40 8.67 10.64 -3.23
C VAL A 40 8.96 10.67 -1.72
N PHE A 41 8.40 9.67 -1.02
CA PHE A 41 8.42 9.57 0.44
C PHE A 41 9.84 9.51 1.04
N GLU A 42 10.86 9.22 0.24
CA GLU A 42 12.25 9.26 0.69
C GLU A 42 12.75 10.68 1.00
N ASP A 43 12.04 11.70 0.54
CA ASP A 43 12.25 13.10 0.89
C ASP A 43 11.10 13.56 1.79
N GLU A 44 11.42 13.93 3.04
CA GLU A 44 10.44 14.29 4.07
C GLU A 44 9.48 15.42 3.61
N ARG A 45 9.89 16.26 2.66
CA ARG A 45 9.04 17.32 2.10
C ARG A 45 7.88 16.80 1.25
N PHE A 46 7.92 15.52 0.86
CA PHE A 46 6.99 14.86 -0.07
C PHE A 46 6.52 13.50 0.48
N ALA A 47 6.48 13.37 1.80
CA ALA A 47 6.14 12.14 2.49
C ALA A 47 4.73 12.12 3.08
N ASP A 48 4.15 13.28 3.38
CA ASP A 48 2.87 13.43 4.07
C ASP A 48 1.75 12.63 3.40
N GLY A 49 1.72 12.58 2.07
CA GLY A 49 0.72 11.82 1.33
C GLY A 49 0.83 10.31 1.53
N THR A 50 2.06 9.79 1.59
CA THR A 50 2.31 8.37 1.81
C THR A 50 2.11 8.00 3.27
N VAL A 51 2.68 8.77 4.19
CA VAL A 51 2.60 8.52 5.63
C VAL A 51 1.17 8.65 6.12
N GLY A 52 0.45 9.71 5.74
CA GLY A 52 -0.92 9.94 6.20
C GLY A 52 -1.90 8.84 5.77
N VAL A 53 -1.71 8.24 4.59
CA VAL A 53 -2.52 7.08 4.19
C VAL A 53 -2.16 5.83 5.01
N LEU A 54 -0.89 5.61 5.31
CA LEU A 54 -0.47 4.47 6.14
C LEU A 54 -0.93 4.62 7.59
N GLU A 55 -0.88 5.83 8.15
CA GLU A 55 -1.44 6.16 9.46
C GLU A 55 -2.94 5.92 9.50
N ALA A 56 -3.69 6.39 8.50
CA ALA A 56 -5.13 6.16 8.43
C ALA A 56 -5.49 4.65 8.42
N ILE A 57 -4.65 3.82 7.78
CA ILE A 57 -4.83 2.36 7.77
C ILE A 57 -4.46 1.75 9.12
N ALA A 58 -3.35 2.16 9.72
CA ALA A 58 -2.88 1.69 11.03
C ALA A 58 -3.92 1.99 12.14
N GLU A 59 -4.60 3.13 12.05
CA GLU A 59 -5.65 3.53 12.99
C GLU A 59 -7.01 2.84 12.76
N THR A 60 -7.16 2.07 11.67
CA THR A 60 -8.43 1.45 11.29
C THR A 60 -8.45 -0.04 11.64
N ASP A 61 -9.49 -0.46 12.35
CA ASP A 61 -9.75 -1.88 12.64
C ASP A 61 -10.27 -2.61 11.39
N CYS A 62 -9.36 -2.92 10.47
CA CYS A 62 -9.62 -3.64 9.22
C CYS A 62 -8.56 -4.70 8.97
N PHE A 63 -8.88 -5.69 8.13
CA PHE A 63 -7.86 -6.60 7.62
C PHE A 63 -6.97 -5.86 6.60
N SER A 64 -5.71 -5.60 6.95
CA SER A 64 -4.81 -4.82 6.11
C SER A 64 -3.66 -5.67 5.55
N VAL A 65 -3.45 -5.57 4.23
CA VAL A 65 -2.23 -6.08 3.60
C VAL A 65 -1.53 -4.91 2.92
N VAL A 66 -0.42 -4.49 3.51
CA VAL A 66 0.41 -3.41 3.02
C VAL A 66 1.70 -4.01 2.48
N GLY A 67 2.17 -3.59 1.31
CA GLY A 67 3.32 -4.28 0.74
C GLY A 67 3.92 -3.73 -0.54
N GLY A 68 5.08 -4.27 -0.87
CA GLY A 68 6.01 -3.74 -1.85
C GLY A 68 7.16 -3.01 -1.16
N GLY A 69 8.34 -3.01 -1.80
CA GLY A 69 9.56 -2.49 -1.20
C GLY A 69 9.45 -1.02 -0.75
N ASP A 70 8.68 -0.20 -1.46
CA ASP A 70 8.47 1.21 -1.12
C ASP A 70 7.60 1.34 0.14
N THR A 71 6.47 0.61 0.21
CA THR A 71 5.55 0.65 1.34
C THR A 71 6.19 0.13 2.62
N SER A 72 6.91 -1.00 2.56
CA SER A 72 7.62 -1.54 3.73
C SER A 72 8.71 -0.57 4.21
N ARG A 73 9.38 0.10 3.28
CA ARG A 73 10.42 1.09 3.62
C ARG A 73 9.82 2.35 4.23
N ALA A 74 8.64 2.80 3.78
CA ALA A 74 7.95 3.94 4.36
C ALA A 74 7.57 3.67 5.83
N ILE A 75 7.04 2.47 6.12
CA ILE A 75 6.72 2.03 7.50
C ILE A 75 7.97 2.12 8.39
N GLU A 76 9.10 1.56 7.94
CA GLU A 76 10.36 1.59 8.67
C GLU A 76 10.92 3.02 8.84
N MET A 77 10.95 3.82 7.78
CA MET A 77 11.54 5.16 7.78
C MET A 77 10.81 6.14 8.70
N TYR A 78 9.49 6.04 8.78
CA TYR A 78 8.65 6.95 9.55
C TYR A 78 8.22 6.38 10.91
N GLY A 79 8.71 5.19 11.27
CA GLY A 79 8.52 4.60 12.60
C GLY A 79 7.08 4.20 12.90
N LEU A 80 6.34 3.79 11.86
CA LEU A 80 5.02 3.18 12.03
C LEU A 80 5.19 1.77 12.58
N ASP A 81 4.28 1.33 13.47
CA ASP A 81 4.36 -0.01 14.02
C ASP A 81 3.89 -1.03 12.97
N GLU A 82 4.69 -2.07 12.72
CA GLU A 82 4.30 -3.15 11.82
C GLU A 82 3.10 -3.93 12.39
N ASP A 83 2.96 -3.96 13.72
CA ASP A 83 1.87 -4.64 14.42
C ASP A 83 0.50 -3.95 14.23
N ASP A 84 0.49 -2.69 13.76
CA ASP A 84 -0.74 -1.97 13.39
C ASP A 84 -1.30 -2.44 12.02
N PHE A 85 -0.57 -3.30 11.30
CA PHE A 85 -1.00 -3.88 10.03
C PHE A 85 -1.18 -5.40 10.15
N SER A 86 -2.20 -5.96 9.49
CA SER A 86 -2.41 -7.42 9.57
C SER A 86 -1.29 -8.20 8.87
N HIS A 87 -0.80 -7.69 7.73
CA HIS A 87 0.33 -8.26 7.00
C HIS A 87 1.16 -7.19 6.28
N VAL A 88 2.46 -7.17 6.55
CA VAL A 88 3.46 -6.43 5.77
C VAL A 88 4.15 -7.39 4.79
N SER A 89 3.95 -7.17 3.49
CA SER A 89 4.45 -8.05 2.43
C SER A 89 5.53 -7.39 1.59
N ILE A 90 6.73 -7.98 1.53
CA ILE A 90 7.78 -7.58 0.57
C ILE A 90 7.62 -8.28 -0.79
N ALA A 91 6.59 -9.12 -0.96
CA ALA A 91 6.36 -9.81 -2.21
C ALA A 91 5.94 -8.78 -3.26
N GLY A 92 6.80 -8.54 -4.26
CA GLY A 92 6.50 -7.60 -5.35
C GLY A 92 5.48 -8.17 -6.33
N GLY A 93 5.94 -8.70 -7.45
CA GLY A 93 5.05 -9.21 -8.50
C GLY A 93 4.16 -10.38 -8.06
N ALA A 94 4.60 -11.20 -7.09
CA ALA A 94 3.78 -12.30 -6.57
C ALA A 94 2.54 -11.81 -5.82
N TYR A 95 2.64 -10.69 -5.10
CA TYR A 95 1.50 -10.08 -4.42
C TYR A 95 0.45 -9.58 -5.43
N ILE A 96 0.89 -8.88 -6.47
CA ILE A 96 0.00 -8.42 -7.53
C ILE A 96 -0.68 -9.59 -8.22
N ARG A 97 0.07 -10.66 -8.56
CA ARG A 97 -0.51 -11.87 -9.16
C ARG A 97 -1.56 -12.52 -8.28
N ALA A 98 -1.31 -12.60 -6.98
CA ALA A 98 -2.27 -13.11 -6.02
C ALA A 98 -3.56 -12.27 -6.02
N LEU A 99 -3.44 -10.93 -6.06
CA LEU A 99 -4.59 -10.02 -6.09
C LEU A 99 -5.33 -10.01 -7.44
N THR A 100 -4.63 -10.18 -8.56
CA THR A 100 -5.24 -10.21 -9.90
C THR A 100 -5.80 -11.58 -10.28
N GLY A 101 -5.64 -12.59 -9.42
CA GLY A 101 -6.06 -13.96 -9.70
C GLY A 101 -5.19 -14.65 -10.75
N GLU A 102 -3.98 -14.14 -10.99
CA GLU A 102 -3.02 -14.78 -11.88
C GLU A 102 -2.41 -16.03 -11.23
N PRO A 103 -2.06 -17.04 -12.05
CA PRO A 103 -1.39 -18.24 -11.56
C PRO A 103 -0.14 -17.94 -10.74
N LEU A 104 0.00 -18.66 -9.63
CA LEU A 104 1.20 -18.72 -8.81
C LEU A 104 1.82 -20.13 -8.95
N PRO A 105 2.73 -20.35 -9.93
CA PRO A 105 3.15 -21.71 -10.31
C PRO A 105 3.71 -22.55 -9.16
N ALA A 106 4.42 -21.91 -8.23
CA ALA A 106 4.96 -22.58 -7.05
C ALA A 106 3.86 -23.01 -6.07
N VAL A 107 2.81 -22.20 -5.90
CA VAL A 107 1.66 -22.52 -5.04
C VAL A 107 0.85 -23.65 -5.67
N GLU A 108 0.54 -23.57 -6.97
CA GLU A 108 -0.18 -24.62 -7.69
C GLU A 108 0.56 -25.97 -7.63
N ALA A 109 1.89 -25.95 -7.75
CA ALA A 109 2.70 -27.15 -7.63
C ALA A 109 2.60 -27.78 -6.23
N LEU A 110 2.54 -26.97 -5.17
CA LEU A 110 2.39 -27.43 -3.79
C LEU A 110 0.98 -27.98 -3.52
N GLU A 111 -0.06 -27.30 -4.02
CA GLU A 111 -1.45 -27.78 -3.94
C GLU A 111 -1.64 -29.12 -4.66
N ALA A 112 -1.09 -29.24 -5.88
CA ALA A 112 -1.13 -30.47 -6.65
C ALA A 112 -0.39 -31.61 -5.95
N ALA A 113 0.70 -31.32 -5.23
CA ALA A 113 1.42 -32.31 -4.43
C ALA A 113 0.64 -32.72 -3.17
N ALA A 114 -0.04 -31.77 -2.51
CA ALA A 114 -0.84 -32.03 -1.32
C ALA A 114 -2.04 -32.96 -1.63
N ASN A 115 -2.71 -32.73 -2.76
CA ASN A 115 -3.89 -33.50 -3.18
C ASN A 115 -3.59 -34.93 -3.67
N ARG A 116 -2.31 -35.33 -3.75
CA ARG A 116 -1.90 -36.70 -4.11
C ARG A 116 -1.77 -37.64 -2.91
N ARG A 117 -2.01 -37.14 -1.69
CA ARG A 117 -2.08 -37.93 -0.45
C ARG A 117 -3.52 -38.29 -0.13
#